data_AF-A0A8S2RFN9-F1
#
_entry.id   AF-A0A8S2RFN9-F1
#
_cell.length_a   1.000
_cell.length_b   1.000
_cell.length_c   1.000
_cell.angle_alpha   90.00
_cell.angle_beta   90.00
_cell.angle_gamma   90.00
#
_symmetry.space_group_name_H-M   'P 1'
#
loop_
_entity.id
_entity.type
_entity.pdbx_description
1 polymer ?
#
loop_
_entity_poly.entity_id
_entity_poly.type
_entity_poly.pdbx_seq_one_letter_code
_entity_poly.pdbx_strand_id
1 'polypeptide(L)'
;GQFTNLFSTPIPSNIQQRALHEKHLVQSIRFSLYKQNLILRRTADNKDTFYLGNRKEFEVKANDYLMKSDDYTIFLSTYKCNVSPQEHDELKQMIESMNDLLMRLKTNKSITDDLYHRLLIDASKVKL
;
A
#
# COMPACT_ATOMS: atom_id res chain seq x y z
N GLY A 1 40.19 17.68 -13.84
CA GLY A 1 38.93 18.38 -13.50
C GLY A 1 38.19 18.70 -14.78
N GLN A 2 36.90 18.37 -14.88
CA GLN A 2 35.97 18.86 -15.90
C GLN A 2 34.52 18.35 -15.77
N PHE A 3 34.17 17.56 -14.73
CA PHE A 3 32.79 17.07 -14.54
C PHE A 3 31.82 18.10 -13.93
N THR A 4 32.32 19.16 -13.28
CA THR A 4 31.48 20.19 -12.63
C THR A 4 30.92 21.23 -13.60
N ASN A 5 31.40 21.26 -14.86
CA ASN A 5 30.96 22.23 -15.87
C ASN A 5 29.83 21.72 -16.80
N LEU A 6 29.34 20.49 -16.61
CA LEU A 6 28.23 19.94 -17.40
C LEU A 6 26.84 20.35 -16.87
N PHE A 7 26.76 20.82 -15.61
CA PHE A 7 25.51 21.24 -14.97
C PHE A 7 25.43 22.75 -14.72
N SER A 8 26.37 23.54 -15.24
CA SER A 8 26.45 24.99 -15.04
C SER A 8 25.73 25.81 -16.11
N THR A 9 25.10 25.16 -17.10
CA THR A 9 24.30 25.88 -18.10
C THR A 9 22.92 26.23 -17.50
N PRO A 10 22.60 27.52 -17.32
CA PRO A 10 21.28 27.91 -16.83
C PRO A 10 20.22 27.47 -17.83
N ILE A 11 19.08 27.03 -17.32
CA ILE A 11 17.93 26.66 -18.16
C ILE A 11 17.58 27.88 -19.03
N PRO A 12 17.43 27.71 -20.36
CA PRO A 12 17.01 28.79 -21.25
C PRO A 12 15.75 29.49 -20.72
N SER A 13 15.77 30.82 -20.71
CA SER A 13 14.71 31.65 -20.12
C SER A 13 13.33 31.36 -20.72
N ASN A 14 13.27 31.03 -22.01
CA ASN A 14 12.05 30.60 -22.70
C ASN A 14 11.46 29.29 -22.14
N ILE A 15 12.29 28.30 -21.79
CA ILE A 15 11.86 27.05 -21.18
C ILE A 15 11.34 27.32 -19.77
N GLN A 16 12.04 28.17 -19.01
CA GLN A 16 11.61 28.56 -17.66
C GLN A 16 10.25 29.29 -17.69
N GLN A 17 10.08 30.27 -18.60
CA GLN A 17 8.83 31.00 -18.77
C GLN A 17 7.68 30.08 -19.18
N ARG A 18 7.92 29.15 -20.11
CA ARG A 18 6.93 28.16 -20.52
C ARG A 18 6.51 27.27 -19.35
N ALA A 19 7.46 26.75 -18.58
CA ALA A 19 7.17 25.91 -17.42
C ALA A 19 6.35 26.66 -16.36
N LEU A 20 6.67 27.93 -16.10
CA LEU A 20 5.90 28.78 -15.18
C LEU A 20 4.47 29.02 -15.70
N HIS A 21 4.32 29.32 -17.00
CA HIS A 21 3.01 29.50 -17.62
C HIS A 21 2.16 28.22 -17.54
N GLU A 22 2.70 27.07 -17.92
CA GLU A 22 2.01 25.78 -17.84
C GLU A 22 1.64 25.44 -16.39
N LYS A 23 2.51 25.71 -15.42
CA LYS A 23 2.20 25.55 -14.00
C LYS A 23 1.01 26.41 -13.57
N HIS A 24 1.00 27.69 -13.95
CA HIS A 24 -0.11 28.59 -13.62
C HIS A 24 -1.42 28.15 -14.28
N LEU A 25 -1.37 27.69 -15.52
CA LEU A 25 -2.53 27.15 -16.22
C LEU A 25 -3.09 25.89 -15.54
N VAL A 26 -2.23 24.95 -15.15
CA VAL A 26 -2.66 23.74 -14.43
C VAL A 26 -3.27 24.11 -13.07
N GLN A 27 -2.71 25.10 -12.38
CA GLN A 27 -3.25 25.58 -11.11
C GLN A 27 -4.62 26.23 -11.28
N SER A 28 -4.81 27.07 -12.30
CA SER A 28 -6.10 27.73 -12.56
C SER A 28 -7.20 26.71 -12.93
N ILE A 29 -6.86 25.69 -13.71
CA ILE A 29 -7.76 24.57 -14.02
C ILE A 29 -8.13 23.82 -12.73
N ARG A 30 -7.15 23.45 -11.90
CA ARG A 30 -7.41 22.76 -10.63
C ARG A 30 -8.30 23.56 -9.68
N PHE A 31 -8.04 24.86 -9.57
CA PHE A 31 -8.86 25.76 -8.75
C PHE A 31 -10.29 25.83 -9.26
N SER A 32 -10.48 25.95 -10.58
CA SER A 32 -11.81 26.00 -11.21
C SER A 32 -12.59 24.71 -10.98
N LEU A 33 -11.94 23.56 -11.16
CA LEU A 33 -12.52 22.25 -10.88
C LEU A 33 -12.91 22.10 -9.41
N TYR A 34 -12.05 22.52 -8.48
CA TYR A 34 -12.34 22.48 -7.06
C TYR A 34 -13.55 23.34 -6.69
N LYS A 35 -13.60 24.59 -7.18
CA LYS A 35 -14.71 25.51 -6.93
C LYS A 35 -16.06 24.97 -7.42
N GLN A 36 -16.05 24.22 -8.52
CA GLN A 36 -17.23 23.59 -9.10
C GLN A 36 -17.53 22.19 -8.54
N ASN A 37 -16.79 21.75 -7.52
CA ASN A 37 -16.90 20.41 -6.93
C ASN A 37 -16.72 19.28 -7.97
N LEU A 38 -15.82 19.48 -8.92
CA LEU A 38 -15.46 18.51 -9.95
C LEU A 38 -14.12 17.83 -9.62
N ILE A 39 -13.93 16.66 -10.22
CA ILE A 39 -12.69 15.90 -10.19
C ILE A 39 -12.32 15.43 -11.60
N LEU A 40 -11.04 15.62 -11.95
CA LEU A 40 -10.43 15.09 -13.17
C LEU A 40 -9.41 14.02 -12.78
N ARG A 41 -9.57 12.79 -13.24
CA ARG A 41 -8.66 11.68 -12.98
C ARG A 41 -8.41 10.89 -14.26
N ARG A 42 -7.17 10.46 -14.45
CA ARG A 42 -6.85 9.47 -15.48
C ARG A 42 -7.43 8.12 -15.05
N THR A 43 -8.04 7.41 -15.98
CA THR A 43 -8.48 6.02 -15.76
C THR A 43 -7.30 5.06 -15.86
N ALA A 44 -7.46 3.83 -15.37
CA ALA A 44 -6.39 2.83 -15.38
C ALA A 44 -6.11 2.23 -16.77
N ASP A 45 -6.72 2.76 -17.84
CA ASP A 45 -6.50 2.28 -19.18
C ASP A 45 -5.22 2.85 -19.83
N ASN A 46 -4.74 2.14 -20.86
CA ASN A 46 -3.60 2.56 -21.67
C ASN A 46 -3.99 3.59 -22.75
N LYS A 47 -5.18 4.18 -22.67
CA LYS A 47 -5.75 5.04 -23.73
C LYS A 47 -5.74 6.53 -23.37
N ASP A 48 -5.03 6.90 -22.31
CA ASP A 48 -5.04 8.25 -21.75
C ASP A 48 -6.46 8.78 -21.54
N THR A 49 -7.41 7.90 -21.15
CA THR A 49 -8.79 8.31 -20.91
C THR A 49 -8.88 9.03 -19.57
N PHE A 50 -9.62 10.13 -19.53
CA PHE A 50 -9.87 10.91 -18.33
C PHE A 50 -11.33 10.88 -17.91
N TYR A 51 -11.57 10.60 -16.64
CA TYR A 51 -12.84 10.81 -15.97
C TYR A 51 -12.95 12.27 -15.50
N LEU A 52 -14.02 12.95 -15.92
CA LEU A 52 -14.43 14.24 -15.38
C LEU A 52 -15.84 14.11 -14.83
N GLY A 53 -16.03 14.40 -13.54
CA GLY A 53 -17.35 14.32 -12.92
C GLY A 53 -17.41 14.97 -11.55
N ASN A 54 -18.55 14.82 -10.89
CA ASN A 54 -18.75 15.36 -9.54
C ASN A 54 -17.83 14.63 -8.54
N ARG A 55 -17.18 15.41 -7.68
CA ARG A 55 -16.23 14.91 -6.69
C ARG A 55 -16.90 14.03 -5.64
N LYS A 56 -18.06 14.43 -5.11
CA LYS A 56 -18.77 13.67 -4.07
C LYS A 56 -19.23 12.32 -4.60
N GLU A 57 -19.80 12.29 -5.79
CA GLU A 57 -20.23 11.04 -6.43
C GLU A 57 -19.05 10.11 -6.70
N PHE A 58 -17.93 10.67 -7.15
CA PHE A 58 -16.70 9.90 -7.33
C PHE A 58 -16.20 9.30 -6.01
N GLU A 59 -16.17 10.09 -4.93
CA GLU A 59 -15.74 9.63 -3.61
C GLU A 59 -16.65 8.52 -3.06
N VAL A 60 -17.98 8.66 -3.21
CA VAL A 60 -18.92 7.60 -2.82
C VAL A 60 -18.64 6.32 -3.59
N LYS A 61 -18.54 6.37 -4.93
CA LYS A 61 -18.26 5.19 -5.75
C LYS A 61 -16.90 4.57 -5.47
N ALA A 62 -15.88 5.39 -5.24
CA ALA A 62 -14.54 4.92 -4.91
C ALA A 62 -14.54 4.21 -3.55
N ASN A 63 -15.23 4.76 -2.55
CA ASN A 63 -15.36 4.14 -1.24
C ASN A 63 -16.19 2.85 -1.31
N ASP A 64 -17.30 2.83 -2.04
CA ASP A 64 -18.11 1.63 -2.25
C ASP A 64 -17.31 0.50 -2.92
N TYR A 65 -16.44 0.85 -3.87
CA TYR A 65 -15.54 -0.09 -4.50
C TYR A 65 -14.48 -0.62 -3.53
N LEU A 66 -13.83 0.28 -2.78
CA LEU A 66 -12.80 -0.09 -1.80
C LEU A 66 -13.38 -1.01 -0.71
N MET A 67 -14.56 -0.69 -0.17
CA MET A 67 -15.22 -1.50 0.86
C MET A 67 -15.60 -2.91 0.38
N LYS A 68 -15.72 -3.12 -0.93
CA LYS A 68 -16.01 -4.43 -1.53
C LYS A 68 -14.74 -5.19 -1.95
N SER A 69 -13.57 -4.59 -1.79
CA SER A 69 -12.29 -5.21 -2.11
C SER A 69 -11.77 -6.03 -0.92
N ASP A 70 -11.42 -7.29 -1.17
CA ASP A 70 -10.83 -8.18 -0.17
C ASP A 70 -9.52 -7.59 0.39
N ASP A 71 -8.69 -7.00 -0.48
CA ASP A 71 -7.42 -6.38 -0.10
C ASP A 71 -7.60 -5.20 0.87
N TYR A 72 -8.66 -4.41 0.68
CA TYR A 72 -8.97 -3.29 1.56
C TYR A 72 -9.54 -3.75 2.89
N THR A 73 -10.32 -4.83 2.88
CA THR A 73 -10.81 -5.49 4.11
C THR A 73 -9.64 -6.04 4.92
N ILE A 74 -8.68 -6.70 4.27
CA ILE A 74 -7.45 -7.19 4.89
C ILE A 74 -6.65 -6.03 5.47
N PHE A 75 -6.38 -4.98 4.68
CA PHE A 75 -5.67 -3.78 5.14
C PHE A 75 -6.33 -3.15 6.37
N LEU A 76 -7.67 -2.97 6.37
CA LEU A 76 -8.38 -2.42 7.51
C LEU A 76 -8.34 -3.35 8.73
N SER A 77 -8.39 -4.67 8.53
CA SER A 77 -8.29 -5.64 9.63
C SER A 77 -6.89 -5.63 10.25
N THR A 78 -5.83 -5.57 9.45
CA THR A 78 -4.45 -5.44 9.93
C THR A 78 -4.20 -4.07 10.58
N TYR A 79 -4.73 -2.98 10.01
CA TYR A 79 -4.55 -1.63 10.56
C TYR A 79 -5.35 -1.41 11.87
N LYS A 80 -6.50 -2.07 12.03
CA LYS A 80 -7.27 -2.04 13.29
C LYS A 80 -6.75 -3.03 14.32
N CYS A 81 -6.07 -4.09 13.91
CA CYS A 81 -5.24 -4.91 14.78
C CYS A 81 -3.94 -4.16 15.08
N ASN A 82 -4.02 -3.11 15.91
CA ASN A 82 -2.89 -2.80 16.78
C ASN A 82 -2.81 -3.96 17.78
N VAL A 83 -2.25 -5.10 17.37
CA VAL A 83 -1.96 -6.21 18.27
C VAL A 83 -1.06 -5.61 19.33
N SER A 84 -1.56 -5.55 20.56
CA SER A 84 -0.78 -5.01 21.66
C SER A 84 0.50 -5.86 21.81
N PRO A 85 1.62 -5.29 22.29
CA PRO A 85 2.83 -6.09 22.53
C PRO A 85 2.56 -7.34 23.38
N GLN A 86 1.55 -7.27 24.27
CA GLN A 86 1.11 -8.38 25.08
C GLN A 86 0.42 -9.50 24.27
N GLU A 87 -0.52 -9.18 23.38
CA GLU A 87 -1.15 -10.17 22.49
C GLU A 87 -0.13 -10.79 21.52
N HIS A 88 0.89 -10.04 21.12
CA HIS A 88 2.00 -10.54 20.33
C HIS A 88 2.85 -11.57 21.10
N ASP A 89 3.14 -11.30 22.37
CA ASP A 89 3.84 -12.23 23.25
C ASP A 89 3.01 -13.47 23.56
N GLU A 90 1.69 -13.33 23.75
CA GLU A 90 0.76 -14.45 23.96
C GLU A 90 0.70 -15.37 22.72
N LEU A 91 0.64 -14.80 21.51
CA LEU A 91 0.67 -15.56 20.26
C LEU A 91 2.00 -16.30 20.08
N LYS A 92 3.12 -15.65 20.43
CA LYS A 92 4.44 -16.28 20.40
C LYS A 92 4.54 -17.45 21.37
N GLN A 93 4.06 -17.29 22.60
CA GLN A 93 4.00 -18.37 23.60
C GLN A 93 3.11 -19.53 23.15
N MET A 94 2.00 -19.23 22.47
CA MET A 94 1.12 -20.26 21.90
C MET A 94 1.82 -21.05 20.78
N ILE A 95 2.52 -20.37 19.87
CA ILE A 95 3.31 -21.02 18.81
C ILE A 95 4.42 -21.90 19.41
N GLU A 96 5.15 -21.41 20.40
CA GLU A 96 6.18 -22.18 21.10
C GLU A 96 5.59 -23.43 21.76
N SER A 97 4.45 -23.29 22.46
CA SER A 97 3.74 -24.41 23.10
C SER A 97 3.27 -25.46 22.08
N MET A 98 2.78 -25.02 20.91
CA MET A 98 2.37 -25.92 19.83
C MET A 98 3.57 -26.68 19.24
N ASN A 99 4.70 -25.99 19.03
CA ASN A 99 5.92 -26.60 18.52
C ASN A 99 6.50 -27.62 19.52
N ASP A 100 6.42 -27.36 20.83
CA ASP A 100 6.80 -28.31 21.88
C ASP A 100 5.91 -29.56 21.87
N LEU A 101 4.59 -29.40 21.71
CA LEU A 101 3.67 -30.53 21.57
C LEU A 101 4.00 -31.37 20.32
N LEU A 102 4.27 -30.73 19.18
CA LEU A 102 4.69 -31.40 17.96
C LEU A 102 6.00 -32.17 18.17
N MET A 103 6.97 -31.60 18.88
CA MET A 103 8.23 -32.28 19.22
C MET A 103 7.98 -33.52 20.08
N ARG A 104 7.11 -33.44 21.08
CA ARG A 104 6.73 -34.58 21.94
C ARG A 104 6.04 -35.69 21.13
N LEU A 105 5.10 -35.32 20.25
CA LEU A 105 4.42 -36.28 19.37
C LEU A 105 5.40 -36.98 18.41
N LYS A 106 6.37 -36.23 17.86
CA LYS A 106 7.45 -36.79 17.04
C LYS A 106 8.32 -37.76 17.85
N THR A 107 8.72 -37.36 19.05
CA THR A 107 9.57 -38.18 19.95
C THR A 107 8.87 -39.48 20.35
N ASN A 108 7.56 -39.41 20.59
CA ASN A 108 6.71 -40.56 20.89
C ASN A 108 6.32 -41.38 19.63
N LYS A 109 6.88 -41.06 18.45
CA LYS A 109 6.59 -41.71 17.16
C LYS A 109 5.11 -41.73 16.79
N SER A 110 4.34 -40.77 17.32
CA SER A 110 2.90 -40.62 17.04
C SER A 110 2.63 -39.88 15.72
N ILE A 111 3.62 -39.14 15.21
CA ILE A 111 3.62 -38.48 13.91
C ILE A 111 4.91 -38.77 13.16
N THR A 112 4.88 -38.68 11.83
CA THR A 112 6.07 -38.87 10.98
C THR A 112 6.95 -37.62 10.97
N ASP A 113 8.23 -37.79 10.63
CA ASP A 113 9.17 -36.67 10.48
C ASP A 113 8.71 -35.67 9.41
N ASP A 114 8.18 -36.16 8.29
CA ASP A 114 7.59 -35.33 7.24
C ASP A 114 6.43 -34.47 7.78
N LEU A 115 5.51 -35.10 8.53
CA LEU A 115 4.36 -34.40 9.09
C LEU A 115 4.79 -33.37 10.14
N TYR A 116 5.80 -33.68 10.96
CA TYR A 116 6.39 -32.74 11.91
C TYR A 116 6.97 -31.50 11.20
N HIS A 117 7.80 -31.70 10.17
CA HIS A 117 8.43 -30.59 9.46
C HIS A 117 7.43 -29.70 8.70
N ARG A 118 6.31 -30.27 8.24
CA ARG A 118 5.23 -29.51 7.59
C ARG A 118 4.39 -28.68 8.55
N LEU A 119 4.24 -29.15 9.80
CA LEU A 119 3.40 -28.50 10.81
C LEU A 119 4.19 -27.53 11.71
N LEU A 120 5.52 -27.57 11.69
CA LEU A 120 6.36 -26.67 12.47
C LEU A 120 6.13 -25.23 12.05
N ILE A 121 5.73 -24.38 13.01
CA ILE A 121 5.46 -22.98 12.75
C ILE A 121 6.71 -22.16 13.08
N ASP A 122 7.22 -21.44 12.10
CA ASP A 122 8.34 -20.50 12.27
C ASP A 122 7.81 -19.15 12.76
N ALA A 123 7.90 -18.93 14.08
CA ALA A 123 7.44 -17.69 14.72
C ALA A 123 8.08 -16.42 14.12
N SER A 124 9.26 -16.52 13.49
CA SER A 124 9.91 -15.37 12.84
C SER A 124 9.30 -14.99 11.49
N LYS A 125 8.54 -15.90 10.86
CA LYS A 125 7.85 -15.68 9.58
C LYS A 125 6.41 -15.22 9.73
N VAL A 126 5.86 -15.28 10.94
CA VAL A 126 4.53 -14.76 11.24
C VAL A 126 4.66 -13.24 11.34
N LYS A 127 4.35 -12.54 10.24
CA LYS A 127 4.16 -11.08 10.26
C LYS A 127 2.75 -10.81 10.76
N LEU A 128 2.64 -10.27 11.97
CA LEU A 128 1.40 -9.73 12.54
C LEU A 128 1.34 -8.23 12.31
#